data_AF-A0A947NSX7-F1
#
_entry.id   AF-A0A947NSX7-F1
#
_cell.length_a   1.000
_cell.length_b   1.000
_cell.length_c   1.000
_cell.angle_alpha   90.00
_cell.angle_beta   90.00
_cell.angle_gamma   90.00
#
_symmetry.space_group_name_H-M   'P 1'
#
loop_
_entity.id
_entity.type
_entity.pdbx_description
1 polymer ?
#
loop_
_entity_poly.entity_id
_entity_poly.type
_entity_poly.pdbx_seq_one_letter_code
_entity_poly.pdbx_strand_id
1 'polypeptide(L)'
;MFNPVNLNEFEQRTGIQRSEFLAHWTEADRFVSLRDLNQVLSIQAMPKPYLCRLLESVTLRGDPTAHPFAGCKIQTMRIDPSSLMVGQTFVERANYGSLIENFRSLFDGFCLTKGFAKLTAQIVLGRTADGSIALAHYLPPIIEQHDTRLLLMDGMHRNFIVLSAGTTIEAIKIHDARHPFPCSPQRWDAVRPVDVKPPKNERFFDLQPELFRDLKSVGIDG
;
A
#
# COMPACT_ATOMS: atom_id res chain seq x y z
N MET A 1 6.08 9.97 -7.58
CA MET A 1 7.15 9.93 -6.57
C MET A 1 6.51 9.85 -5.19
N PHE A 2 7.14 9.15 -4.26
CA PHE A 2 6.79 9.15 -2.84
C PHE A 2 7.71 10.18 -2.17
N ASN A 3 7.17 11.01 -1.29
CA ASN A 3 7.96 11.98 -0.56
C ASN A 3 8.24 11.39 0.82
N PRO A 4 9.51 11.34 1.27
CA PRO A 4 9.81 10.86 2.61
C PRO A 4 9.02 11.63 3.67
N VAL A 5 8.50 10.91 4.68
CA VAL A 5 7.71 11.50 5.77
C VAL A 5 8.56 11.49 7.03
N ASN A 6 8.86 12.66 7.57
CA ASN A 6 9.63 12.76 8.81
C ASN A 6 8.87 12.11 9.97
N LEU A 7 9.57 11.46 10.90
CA LEU A 7 8.89 10.76 11.99
C LEU A 7 8.05 11.68 12.90
N ASN A 8 8.47 12.93 13.13
CA ASN A 8 7.65 13.90 13.88
C ASN A 8 6.33 14.21 13.17
N GLU A 9 6.38 14.36 11.85
CA GLU A 9 5.21 14.63 11.01
C GLU A 9 4.30 13.40 10.95
N PHE A 10 4.87 12.21 10.87
CA PHE A 10 4.15 10.94 10.96
C PHE A 10 3.43 10.78 12.31
N GLU A 11 4.11 11.05 13.43
CA GLU A 11 3.52 11.01 14.78
C GLU A 11 2.35 11.99 14.90
N GLN A 12 2.51 13.22 14.40
CA GLN A 12 1.46 14.23 14.43
C GLN A 12 0.23 13.83 13.61
N ARG A 13 0.43 13.20 12.44
CA ARG A 13 -0.66 12.77 11.56
C ARG A 13 -1.39 11.54 12.05
N THR A 14 -0.65 10.60 12.63
CA THR A 14 -1.18 9.26 12.91
C THR A 14 -1.45 9.00 14.39
N GLY A 15 -0.89 9.81 15.27
CA GLY A 15 -0.87 9.58 16.72
C GLY A 15 -0.03 8.38 17.16
N ILE A 16 0.60 7.65 16.21
CA ILE A 16 1.43 6.48 16.49
C ILE A 16 2.80 6.98 16.94
N GLN A 17 3.17 6.71 18.19
CA GLN A 17 4.42 7.19 18.77
C GLN A 17 5.60 6.32 18.32
N ARG A 18 6.76 6.95 18.11
CA ARG A 18 8.04 6.26 17.83
C ARG A 18 8.34 5.13 18.80
N SER A 19 8.05 5.32 20.09
CA SER A 19 8.30 4.30 21.12
C SER A 19 7.57 2.98 20.86
N GLU A 20 6.51 2.98 20.05
CA GLU A 20 5.72 1.79 19.73
C GLU A 20 6.37 0.89 18.68
N PHE A 21 7.34 1.41 17.91
CA PHE A 21 8.01 0.68 16.83
C PHE A 21 9.53 0.89 16.78
N LEU A 22 10.10 1.79 17.58
CA LEU A 22 11.52 2.10 17.65
C LEU A 22 12.20 1.67 18.96
N ALA A 23 11.59 0.79 19.76
CA ALA A 23 12.25 0.28 20.97
C ALA A 23 13.69 -0.23 20.70
N HIS A 24 14.00 -0.60 19.46
CA HIS A 24 15.33 -1.02 19.00
C HIS A 24 15.86 -0.28 17.76
N TRP A 25 15.16 0.73 17.21
CA TRP A 25 15.48 1.34 15.91
C TRP A 25 15.68 2.87 15.99
N THR A 26 16.44 3.32 16.98
CA THR A 26 16.58 4.76 17.31
C THR A 26 17.26 5.62 16.25
N GLU A 27 17.93 5.00 15.28
CA GLU A 27 18.70 5.70 14.23
C GLU A 27 17.85 6.15 13.03
N ALA A 28 16.62 5.66 12.89
CA ALA A 28 15.75 6.07 11.79
C ALA A 28 15.09 7.43 12.06
N ASP A 29 15.03 8.30 11.05
CA ASP A 29 14.46 9.65 11.16
C ASP A 29 13.21 9.90 10.30
N ARG A 30 12.92 9.01 9.34
CA ARG A 30 11.82 9.15 8.37
C ARG A 30 11.30 7.82 7.82
N PHE A 31 10.09 7.88 7.26
CA PHE A 31 9.55 6.87 6.38
C PHE A 31 9.90 7.19 4.92
N VAL A 32 10.39 6.19 4.18
CA VAL A 32 10.65 6.22 2.74
C VAL A 32 9.80 5.16 2.04
N SER A 33 9.77 5.15 0.71
CA SER A 33 9.13 4.04 0.02
C SER A 33 10.01 2.80 0.06
N LEU A 34 9.40 1.62 0.08
CA LEU A 34 10.13 0.37 0.27
C LEU A 34 11.23 0.14 -0.77
N ARG A 35 11.01 0.60 -2.02
CA ARG A 35 12.00 0.50 -3.11
C ARG A 35 13.21 1.42 -2.93
N ASP A 36 13.13 2.40 -2.05
CA ASP A 36 14.22 3.35 -1.78
C ASP A 36 15.22 2.78 -0.76
N LEU A 37 14.91 1.62 -0.16
CA LEU A 37 15.83 0.85 0.68
C LEU A 37 16.71 -0.03 -0.20
N ASN A 38 18.02 0.21 -0.18
CA ASN A 38 19.02 -0.63 -0.86
C ASN A 38 19.39 -1.87 -0.04
N GLN A 39 19.24 -1.80 1.28
CA GLN A 39 19.53 -2.90 2.19
C GLN A 39 18.49 -2.94 3.31
N VAL A 40 17.85 -4.08 3.51
CA VAL A 40 17.00 -4.30 4.69
C VAL A 40 17.86 -4.74 5.86
N LEU A 41 17.74 -4.03 6.98
CA LEU A 41 18.49 -4.28 8.21
C LEU A 41 17.67 -5.08 9.22
N SER A 42 16.37 -4.79 9.31
CA SER A 42 15.46 -5.45 10.25
C SER A 42 14.03 -5.40 9.72
N ILE A 43 13.21 -6.37 10.13
CA ILE A 43 11.79 -6.45 9.76
C ILE A 43 10.99 -6.80 11.00
N GLN A 44 9.85 -6.14 11.16
CA GLN A 44 8.89 -6.41 12.21
C GLN A 44 7.51 -6.61 11.60
N ALA A 45 6.83 -7.69 12.00
CA ALA A 45 5.43 -7.89 11.68
C ALA A 45 4.61 -6.74 12.26
N MET A 46 3.81 -6.07 11.41
CA MET A 46 3.05 -4.90 11.82
C MET A 46 1.92 -5.33 12.78
N PRO A 47 1.92 -4.86 14.05
CA PRO A 47 0.86 -5.21 14.99
C PRO A 47 -0.50 -4.70 14.49
N LYS A 48 -1.57 -5.47 14.72
CA LYS A 48 -2.92 -5.07 14.30
C LYS A 48 -3.33 -3.68 14.81
N PRO A 49 -3.10 -3.29 16.08
CA PRO A 49 -3.42 -1.94 16.55
C PRO A 49 -2.63 -0.82 15.85
N TYR A 50 -1.42 -1.11 15.38
CA TYR A 50 -0.62 -0.18 14.57
C TYR A 50 -1.26 -0.01 13.19
N LEU A 51 -1.54 -1.13 12.51
CA LEU A 51 -2.15 -1.14 11.18
C LEU A 51 -3.49 -0.41 11.15
N CYS A 52 -4.34 -0.64 12.16
CA CYS A 52 -5.63 0.04 12.26
C CYS A 52 -5.45 1.55 12.35
N ARG A 53 -4.65 2.05 13.31
CA ARG A 53 -4.42 3.49 13.46
C ARG A 53 -3.78 4.11 12.21
N LEU A 54 -2.84 3.40 11.59
CA LEU A 54 -2.19 3.87 10.36
C LEU A 54 -3.23 4.10 9.25
N LEU A 55 -4.14 3.15 9.04
CA LEU A 55 -5.19 3.26 8.03
C LEU A 55 -6.27 4.28 8.42
N GLU A 56 -6.69 4.32 9.68
CA GLU A 56 -7.66 5.32 10.17
C GLU A 56 -7.15 6.75 10.00
N SER A 57 -5.83 6.95 10.00
CA SER A 57 -5.18 8.25 9.80
C SER A 57 -5.11 8.69 8.33
N VAL A 58 -5.40 7.79 7.38
CA VAL A 58 -5.48 8.16 5.95
C VAL A 58 -6.56 9.22 5.78
N THR A 59 -6.26 10.26 5.01
CA THR A 59 -7.20 11.33 4.67
C THR A 59 -7.59 11.26 3.20
N LEU A 60 -8.62 12.03 2.83
CA LEU A 60 -8.87 12.35 1.42
C LEU A 60 -7.82 13.33 0.90
N ARG A 61 -7.57 13.25 -0.40
CA ARG A 61 -6.60 14.10 -1.07
C ARG A 61 -7.12 15.54 -1.12
N GLY A 62 -6.39 16.44 -0.46
CA GLY A 62 -6.77 17.86 -0.40
C GLY A 62 -7.71 18.21 0.75
N ASP A 63 -8.16 17.22 1.53
CA ASP A 63 -8.96 17.44 2.74
C ASP A 63 -8.35 16.65 3.92
N PRO A 64 -7.55 17.31 4.77
CA PRO A 64 -6.91 16.67 5.92
C PRO A 64 -7.88 16.34 7.07
N THR A 65 -9.15 16.76 6.98
CA THR A 65 -10.16 16.52 8.01
C THR A 65 -11.05 15.31 7.69
N ALA A 66 -11.12 14.91 6.42
CA ALA A 66 -11.90 13.78 5.96
C ALA A 66 -11.09 12.48 6.08
N HIS A 67 -11.37 11.68 7.11
CA HIS A 67 -10.76 10.37 7.35
C HIS A 67 -11.67 9.23 6.86
N PRO A 68 -11.52 8.71 5.62
CA PRO A 68 -12.43 7.73 5.05
C PRO A 68 -12.50 6.41 5.82
N PHE A 69 -11.45 6.07 6.58
CA PHE A 69 -11.33 4.79 7.28
C PHE A 69 -11.54 4.87 8.78
N ALA A 70 -11.80 6.07 9.34
CA ALA A 70 -12.00 6.24 10.77
C ALA A 70 -13.17 5.38 11.30
N GLY A 71 -12.89 4.50 12.27
CA GLY A 71 -13.88 3.61 12.86
C GLY A 71 -14.38 2.50 11.93
N CYS A 72 -13.74 2.29 10.78
CA CYS A 72 -14.06 1.19 9.88
C CYS A 72 -13.54 -0.13 10.46
N LYS A 73 -14.22 -1.24 10.14
CA LYS A 73 -13.69 -2.56 10.47
C LYS A 73 -12.58 -2.92 9.48
N ILE A 74 -11.37 -3.12 9.99
CA ILE A 74 -10.19 -3.51 9.22
C ILE A 74 -9.87 -4.98 9.48
N GLN A 75 -9.79 -5.77 8.41
CA GLN A 75 -9.53 -7.21 8.44
C GLN A 75 -8.46 -7.59 7.44
N THR A 76 -7.57 -8.51 7.80
CA THR A 76 -6.67 -9.18 6.86
C THR A 76 -7.33 -10.46 6.33
N MET A 77 -7.19 -10.74 5.05
CA MET A 77 -7.72 -11.96 4.43
C MET A 77 -6.92 -12.36 3.19
N ARG A 78 -7.06 -13.62 2.77
CA ARG A 78 -6.66 -14.06 1.44
C ARG A 78 -7.81 -13.91 0.46
N ILE A 79 -7.54 -13.31 -0.68
CA ILE A 79 -8.53 -13.05 -1.72
C ILE A 79 -8.02 -13.53 -3.08
N ASP A 80 -8.96 -13.98 -3.91
CA ASP A 80 -8.73 -14.16 -5.34
C ASP A 80 -8.90 -12.82 -6.03
N PRO A 81 -7.85 -12.27 -6.69
CA PRO A 81 -7.96 -11.03 -7.46
C PRO A 81 -9.10 -11.03 -8.48
N SER A 82 -9.52 -12.19 -9.01
CA SER A 82 -10.61 -12.30 -9.99
C SER A 82 -11.96 -11.82 -9.43
N SER A 83 -12.13 -11.82 -8.11
CA SER A 83 -13.31 -11.33 -7.40
C SER A 83 -13.34 -9.81 -7.19
N LEU A 84 -12.23 -9.12 -7.50
CA LEU A 84 -12.09 -7.69 -7.29
C LEU A 84 -12.55 -6.90 -8.52
N MET A 85 -13.15 -5.74 -8.24
CA MET A 85 -13.31 -4.68 -9.22
C MET A 85 -12.19 -3.64 -9.05
N VAL A 86 -11.84 -2.94 -10.12
CA VAL A 86 -10.70 -2.03 -10.18
C VAL A 86 -11.11 -0.67 -10.71
N GLY A 87 -10.47 0.40 -10.22
CA GLY A 87 -10.69 1.77 -10.71
C GLY A 87 -9.66 2.23 -11.74
N GLN A 88 -8.53 1.52 -11.89
CA GLN A 88 -7.42 1.87 -12.78
C GLN A 88 -7.55 1.18 -14.14
N THR A 89 -7.22 1.89 -15.23
CA THR A 89 -7.39 1.41 -16.61
C THR A 89 -6.21 0.60 -17.15
N PHE A 90 -5.06 0.60 -16.45
CA PHE A 90 -3.81 0.02 -16.97
C PHE A 90 -2.95 -0.62 -15.90
N VAL A 91 -1.97 -1.43 -16.33
CA VAL A 91 -0.84 -1.88 -15.51
C VAL A 91 0.45 -1.63 -16.30
N GLU A 92 1.38 -0.88 -15.72
CA GLU A 92 2.67 -0.56 -16.36
C GLU A 92 3.62 -1.76 -16.33
N ARG A 93 4.12 -2.19 -17.50
CA ARG A 93 4.98 -3.38 -17.64
C ARG A 93 6.26 -3.29 -16.85
N ALA A 94 6.94 -2.14 -16.92
CA ALA A 94 8.17 -1.92 -16.18
C ALA A 94 8.00 -2.14 -14.67
N ASN A 95 6.88 -1.69 -14.09
CA ASN A 95 6.64 -1.81 -12.65
C ASN A 95 6.34 -3.26 -12.24
N TYR A 96 5.45 -3.97 -12.95
CA TYR A 96 5.18 -5.37 -12.56
C TYR A 96 6.37 -6.29 -12.89
N GLY A 97 7.13 -6.02 -13.96
CA GLY A 97 8.36 -6.73 -14.27
C GLY A 97 9.38 -6.58 -13.15
N SER A 98 9.63 -5.35 -12.71
CA SER A 98 10.50 -5.07 -11.57
C SER A 98 10.05 -5.76 -10.28
N LEU A 99 8.73 -5.84 -10.01
CA LEU A 99 8.21 -6.60 -8.87
C LEU A 99 8.52 -8.10 -8.97
N ILE A 100 8.40 -8.70 -10.15
CA ILE A 100 8.71 -10.12 -10.35
C ILE A 100 10.21 -10.39 -10.15
N GLU A 101 11.05 -9.51 -10.68
CA GLU A 101 12.51 -9.68 -10.68
C GLU A 101 13.15 -9.36 -9.33
N ASN A 102 12.70 -8.28 -8.66
CA ASN A 102 13.43 -7.68 -7.54
C ASN A 102 12.76 -7.84 -6.18
N PHE A 103 11.45 -8.14 -6.11
CA PHE A 103 10.76 -8.18 -4.81
C PHE A 103 11.31 -9.27 -3.88
N ARG A 104 11.72 -10.41 -4.45
CA ARG A 104 12.26 -11.54 -3.69
C ARG A 104 13.55 -11.19 -2.94
N SER A 105 14.46 -10.47 -3.60
CA SER A 105 15.80 -10.20 -3.06
C SER A 105 15.78 -9.19 -1.91
N LEU A 106 14.75 -8.34 -1.85
CA LEU A 106 14.60 -7.33 -0.80
C LEU A 106 14.62 -7.93 0.62
N PHE A 107 14.08 -9.14 0.77
CA PHE A 107 13.97 -9.82 2.08
C PHE A 107 14.89 -11.04 2.19
N ASP A 108 15.94 -11.13 1.36
CA ASP A 108 16.92 -12.20 1.49
C ASP A 108 17.64 -12.11 2.85
N GLY A 109 17.87 -13.28 3.46
CA GLY A 109 18.40 -13.38 4.83
C GLY A 109 17.35 -13.38 5.94
N PHE A 110 16.09 -13.05 5.64
CA PHE A 110 14.99 -13.08 6.62
C PHE A 110 14.13 -14.34 6.46
N CYS A 111 13.62 -14.86 7.58
CA CYS A 111 12.71 -16.01 7.60
C CYS A 111 11.26 -15.57 7.29
N LEU A 112 11.05 -15.01 6.11
CA LEU A 112 9.74 -14.53 5.62
C LEU A 112 9.36 -15.22 4.32
N THR A 113 8.06 -15.17 3.99
CA THR A 113 7.63 -15.57 2.66
C THR A 113 8.20 -14.59 1.63
N LYS A 114 9.04 -15.09 0.72
CA LYS A 114 9.78 -14.26 -0.25
C LYS A 114 8.95 -13.74 -1.42
N GLY A 115 7.63 -13.97 -1.42
CA GLY A 115 6.72 -13.50 -2.46
C GLY A 115 5.63 -12.62 -1.87
N PHE A 116 5.25 -11.56 -2.59
CA PHE A 116 4.23 -10.60 -2.14
C PHE A 116 2.84 -11.23 -1.96
N ALA A 117 2.54 -12.35 -2.62
CA ALA A 117 1.22 -13.01 -2.54
C ALA A 117 0.84 -13.47 -1.12
N LYS A 118 1.82 -13.80 -0.27
CA LYS A 118 1.57 -14.27 1.11
C LYS A 118 2.21 -13.38 2.17
N LEU A 119 2.82 -12.27 1.76
CA LEU A 119 3.50 -11.37 2.68
C LEU A 119 2.45 -10.51 3.39
N THR A 120 2.43 -10.58 4.71
CA THR A 120 1.57 -9.75 5.57
C THR A 120 2.19 -8.38 5.80
N ALA A 121 1.46 -7.47 6.43
CA ALA A 121 1.96 -6.11 6.69
C ALA A 121 3.24 -6.13 7.56
N GLN A 122 4.26 -5.37 7.15
CA GLN A 122 5.54 -5.26 7.83
C GLN A 122 5.94 -3.80 8.03
N ILE A 123 6.68 -3.54 9.10
CA ILE A 123 7.51 -2.35 9.26
C ILE A 123 8.95 -2.78 8.98
N VAL A 124 9.61 -2.07 8.08
CA VAL A 124 10.93 -2.44 7.55
C VAL A 124 11.92 -1.34 7.90
N LEU A 125 13.02 -1.70 8.58
CA LEU A 125 14.17 -0.83 8.78
C LEU A 125 15.20 -1.14 7.69
N GLY A 126 15.73 -0.11 7.04
CA GLY A 126 16.77 -0.32 6.04
C GLY A 126 17.69 0.87 5.87
N ARG A 127 18.69 0.67 4.99
CA ARG A 127 19.62 1.69 4.54
C ARG A 127 19.25 2.13 3.12
N THR A 128 19.15 3.43 2.90
CA THR A 128 18.90 4.04 1.58
C THR A 128 20.20 4.14 0.76
N ALA A 129 20.09 4.55 -0.51
CA ALA A 129 21.24 4.67 -1.41
C ALA A 129 22.32 5.67 -0.96
N ASP A 130 21.93 6.73 -0.24
CA ASP A 130 22.83 7.71 0.36
C ASP A 130 23.45 7.24 1.69
N GLY A 131 23.13 6.02 2.14
CA GLY A 131 23.62 5.44 3.39
C GLY A 131 22.80 5.81 4.62
N SER A 132 21.75 6.62 4.53
CA SER A 132 20.91 6.94 5.69
C SER A 132 20.07 5.75 6.17
N ILE A 133 19.70 5.73 7.45
CA ILE A 133 18.80 4.71 8.01
C ILE A 133 17.37 5.26 8.00
N ALA A 134 16.45 4.50 7.44
CA ALA A 134 15.05 4.90 7.31
C ALA A 134 14.10 3.71 7.52
N LEU A 135 12.83 4.02 7.72
CA LEU A 135 11.75 3.04 7.80
C LEU A 135 10.97 2.98 6.49
N ALA A 136 10.34 1.85 6.23
CA ALA A 136 9.33 1.73 5.19
C ALA A 136 8.18 0.86 5.69
N HIS A 137 7.00 1.12 5.16
CA HIS A 137 5.85 0.23 5.33
C HIS A 137 5.72 -0.69 4.13
N TYR A 138 5.60 -1.99 4.39
CA TYR A 138 5.01 -2.91 3.42
C TYR A 138 3.59 -3.21 3.86
N LEU A 139 2.60 -2.88 3.04
CA LEU A 139 1.22 -3.33 3.23
C LEU A 139 0.87 -4.26 2.07
N PRO A 140 0.18 -5.40 2.31
CA PRO A 140 -0.50 -6.11 1.25
C PRO A 140 -1.56 -5.19 0.58
N PRO A 141 -2.06 -5.53 -0.61
CA PRO A 141 -3.10 -4.76 -1.29
C PRO A 141 -4.25 -4.33 -0.37
N ILE A 142 -4.75 -3.11 -0.57
CA ILE A 142 -5.85 -2.57 0.22
C ILE A 142 -7.12 -2.58 -0.63
N ILE A 143 -8.19 -3.11 -0.04
CA ILE A 143 -9.49 -3.32 -0.67
C ILE A 143 -10.53 -2.63 0.18
N GLU A 144 -11.45 -1.94 -0.47
CA GLU A 144 -12.65 -1.40 0.18
C GLU A 144 -13.86 -2.23 -0.19
N GLN A 145 -14.68 -2.55 0.80
CA GLN A 145 -16.00 -3.09 0.56
C GLN A 145 -17.02 -1.95 0.47
N HIS A 146 -17.72 -1.89 -0.66
CA HIS A 146 -18.86 -1.00 -0.89
C HIS A 146 -20.05 -1.86 -1.28
N ASP A 147 -21.05 -1.93 -0.40
CA ASP A 147 -22.16 -2.88 -0.47
C ASP A 147 -21.65 -4.34 -0.56
N THR A 148 -21.97 -5.04 -1.66
CA THR A 148 -21.51 -6.40 -1.96
C THR A 148 -20.23 -6.44 -2.80
N ARG A 149 -19.71 -5.28 -3.24
CA ARG A 149 -18.57 -5.19 -4.14
C ARG A 149 -17.26 -5.03 -3.37
N LEU A 150 -16.20 -5.64 -3.89
CA LEU A 150 -14.84 -5.53 -3.38
C LEU A 150 -14.02 -4.72 -4.38
N LEU A 151 -13.59 -3.54 -3.98
CA LEU A 151 -12.93 -2.56 -4.84
C LEU A 151 -11.45 -2.47 -4.47
N LEU A 152 -10.58 -2.76 -5.42
CA LEU A 152 -9.13 -2.67 -5.24
C LEU A 152 -8.70 -1.20 -5.20
N MET A 153 -8.34 -0.71 -4.02
CA MET A 153 -7.85 0.66 -3.85
C MET A 153 -6.36 0.76 -4.15
N ASP A 154 -5.57 -0.19 -3.64
CA ASP A 154 -4.11 -0.16 -3.70
C ASP A 154 -3.50 -1.53 -4.02
N GLY A 155 -2.33 -1.56 -4.67
CA GLY A 155 -1.64 -2.80 -5.03
C GLY A 155 -2.08 -3.39 -6.37
N MET A 156 -2.37 -2.53 -7.35
CA MET A 156 -2.83 -2.88 -8.70
C MET A 156 -1.90 -3.89 -9.40
N HIS A 157 -0.59 -3.61 -9.45
CA HIS A 157 0.38 -4.47 -10.14
C HIS A 157 0.54 -5.83 -9.46
N ARG A 158 0.54 -5.87 -8.12
CA ARG A 158 0.64 -7.13 -7.36
C ARG A 158 -0.57 -8.02 -7.60
N ASN A 159 -1.78 -7.45 -7.58
CA ASN A 159 -3.00 -8.20 -7.92
C ASN A 159 -3.00 -8.68 -9.36
N PHE A 160 -2.54 -7.86 -10.32
CA PHE A 160 -2.46 -8.27 -11.72
C PHE A 160 -1.52 -9.47 -11.93
N ILE A 161 -0.37 -9.50 -11.26
CA ILE A 161 0.55 -10.65 -11.31
C ILE A 161 -0.12 -11.89 -10.71
N VAL A 162 -0.74 -11.77 -9.53
CA VAL A 162 -1.41 -12.90 -8.87
C VAL A 162 -2.61 -13.41 -9.67
N LEU A 163 -3.39 -12.51 -10.27
CA LEU A 163 -4.48 -12.85 -11.18
C LEU A 163 -3.97 -13.69 -12.35
N SER A 164 -2.90 -13.23 -12.99
CA SER A 164 -2.29 -13.91 -14.14
C SER A 164 -1.71 -15.28 -13.75
N ALA A 165 -1.26 -15.43 -12.50
CA ALA A 165 -0.78 -16.69 -11.96
C ALA A 165 -1.91 -17.63 -11.49
N GLY A 166 -3.18 -17.19 -11.46
CA GLY A 166 -4.32 -17.99 -11.05
C GLY A 166 -4.28 -18.40 -9.57
N THR A 167 -3.87 -17.50 -8.67
CA THR A 167 -3.80 -17.79 -7.23
C THR A 167 -4.38 -16.67 -6.36
N THR A 168 -4.21 -16.76 -5.04
CA THR A 168 -4.72 -15.78 -4.07
C THR A 168 -3.61 -14.92 -3.48
N ILE A 169 -3.99 -13.73 -3.02
CA ILE A 169 -3.10 -12.75 -2.36
C ILE A 169 -3.63 -12.39 -0.97
N GLU A 170 -2.73 -12.23 0.00
CA GLU A 170 -3.01 -11.55 1.26
C GLU A 170 -3.43 -10.11 0.97
N ALA A 171 -4.47 -9.62 1.62
CA ALA A 171 -5.00 -8.28 1.43
C ALA A 171 -5.55 -7.73 2.74
N ILE A 172 -5.58 -6.40 2.84
CA ILE A 172 -6.30 -5.67 3.88
C ILE A 172 -7.65 -5.24 3.32
N LYS A 173 -8.71 -5.69 3.97
CA LYS A 173 -10.09 -5.33 3.66
C LYS A 173 -10.60 -4.30 4.66
N ILE A 174 -11.08 -3.19 4.14
CA ILE A 174 -11.73 -2.12 4.87
C ILE A 174 -13.23 -2.25 4.62
N HIS A 175 -13.99 -2.47 5.69
CA HIS A 175 -15.44 -2.51 5.66
C HIS A 175 -16.03 -1.12 5.93
N ASP A 176 -17.13 -0.81 5.27
CA ASP A 176 -17.97 0.36 5.58
C ASP A 176 -17.21 1.69 5.48
N ALA A 177 -16.36 1.83 4.45
CA ALA A 177 -15.65 3.08 4.16
C ALA A 177 -16.66 4.22 3.98
N ARG A 178 -16.45 5.34 4.70
CA ARG A 178 -17.47 6.41 4.81
C ARG A 178 -17.66 7.24 3.55
N HIS A 179 -16.68 7.21 2.66
CA HIS A 179 -16.67 8.03 1.45
C HIS A 179 -16.74 7.12 0.22
N PRO A 180 -17.43 7.54 -0.86
CA PRO A 180 -17.51 6.75 -2.08
C PRO A 180 -16.12 6.43 -2.65
N PHE A 181 -16.05 5.34 -3.41
CA PHE A 181 -14.84 4.99 -4.14
C PHE A 181 -14.55 6.05 -5.22
N PRO A 182 -13.28 6.46 -5.44
CA PRO A 182 -12.96 7.63 -6.28
C PRO A 182 -13.12 7.39 -7.78
N CYS A 183 -13.49 6.18 -8.22
CA CYS A 183 -13.52 5.81 -9.62
C CYS A 183 -14.73 4.89 -9.89
N SER A 184 -15.20 4.88 -11.13
CA SER A 184 -16.13 3.87 -11.62
C SER A 184 -15.49 2.48 -11.55
N PRO A 185 -16.06 1.52 -10.82
CA PRO A 185 -15.48 0.19 -10.71
C PRO A 185 -15.68 -0.61 -11.98
N GLN A 186 -14.61 -1.21 -12.50
CA GLN A 186 -14.61 -2.05 -13.69
C GLN A 186 -14.05 -3.45 -13.39
N ARG A 187 -14.24 -4.38 -14.32
CA ARG A 187 -13.64 -5.72 -14.28
C ARG A 187 -12.21 -5.68 -14.82
N TRP A 188 -11.44 -6.74 -14.55
CA TRP A 188 -10.05 -6.88 -15.01
C TRP A 188 -9.89 -6.92 -16.54
N ASP A 189 -10.91 -7.34 -17.28
CA ASP A 189 -10.90 -7.36 -18.75
C ASP A 189 -10.84 -5.96 -19.37
N ALA A 190 -11.21 -4.91 -18.62
CA ALA A 190 -11.07 -3.52 -19.01
C ALA A 190 -9.64 -2.96 -18.75
N VAL A 191 -8.77 -3.72 -18.09
CA VAL A 191 -7.41 -3.27 -17.73
C VAL A 191 -6.41 -3.73 -18.79
N ARG A 192 -5.61 -2.79 -19.30
CA ARG A 192 -4.56 -3.08 -20.30
C ARG A 192 -3.14 -3.00 -19.72
N PRO A 193 -2.28 -4.00 -19.97
CA PRO A 193 -0.85 -3.83 -19.79
C PRO A 193 -0.32 -2.78 -20.79
N VAL A 194 0.52 -1.86 -20.33
CA VAL A 194 1.09 -0.79 -21.16
C VAL A 194 2.58 -0.63 -20.89
N ASP A 195 3.34 -0.28 -21.92
CA ASP A 195 4.79 -0.04 -21.78
C ASP A 195 5.07 1.38 -21.27
N VAL A 196 4.24 2.35 -21.66
CA VAL A 196 4.35 3.75 -21.25
C VAL A 196 3.14 4.13 -20.43
N LYS A 197 3.40 4.73 -19.26
CA LYS A 197 2.38 5.23 -18.35
C LYS A 197 1.46 6.25 -19.05
N PRO A 198 0.13 6.02 -19.09
CA PRO A 198 -0.80 6.95 -19.74
C PRO A 198 -0.83 8.34 -19.08
N PRO A 199 -1.33 9.37 -19.79
CA PRO A 199 -1.65 10.68 -19.23
C PRO A 199 -2.56 10.57 -17.99
N LYS A 200 -2.44 11.49 -17.02
CA LYS A 200 -3.12 11.39 -15.71
C LYS A 200 -4.64 11.20 -15.81
N ASN A 201 -5.29 11.88 -16.76
CA ASN A 201 -6.73 11.84 -17.01
C ASN A 201 -7.22 10.50 -17.60
N GLU A 202 -6.34 9.67 -18.14
CA GLU A 202 -6.69 8.37 -18.73
C GLU A 202 -6.41 7.19 -17.79
N ARG A 203 -5.86 7.45 -16.60
CA ARG A 203 -5.37 6.39 -15.69
C ARG A 203 -6.48 5.65 -14.96
N PHE A 204 -7.64 6.27 -14.84
CA PHE A 204 -8.73 5.81 -13.99
C PHE A 204 -10.06 5.96 -14.73
N PHE A 205 -11.02 5.10 -14.41
CA PHE A 205 -12.39 5.20 -14.92
C PHE A 205 -13.15 6.27 -14.11
N ASP A 206 -13.53 7.38 -14.75
CA ASP A 206 -14.34 8.46 -14.16
C ASP A 206 -13.83 8.96 -12.79
N LEU A 207 -12.54 9.29 -12.72
CA LEU A 207 -11.91 9.70 -11.47
C LEU A 207 -12.55 10.97 -10.88
N GLN A 208 -12.87 10.90 -9.59
CA GLN A 208 -13.18 12.02 -8.69
C GLN A 208 -11.96 12.28 -7.80
N PRO A 209 -11.06 13.23 -8.17
CA PRO A 209 -9.76 13.40 -7.51
C PRO A 209 -9.83 13.70 -6.01
N GLU A 210 -10.88 14.37 -5.56
CA GLU A 210 -11.18 14.74 -4.19
C GLU A 210 -11.52 13.55 -3.29
N LEU A 211 -11.98 12.44 -3.87
CA LEU A 211 -12.27 11.20 -3.14
C LEU A 211 -11.05 10.28 -3.03
N PHE A 212 -9.92 10.66 -3.63
CA PHE A 212 -8.72 9.83 -3.62
C PHE A 212 -8.11 9.75 -2.22
N ARG A 213 -7.58 8.59 -1.84
CA ARG A 213 -7.08 8.33 -0.49
C ARG A 213 -5.60 8.64 -0.45
N ASP A 214 -5.19 9.54 0.43
CA ASP A 214 -3.79 9.98 0.52
C ASP A 214 -2.96 9.04 1.40
N LEU A 215 -2.71 7.84 0.89
CA LEU A 215 -1.87 6.83 1.54
C LEU A 215 -0.44 7.34 1.80
N LYS A 216 0.06 8.23 0.95
CA LYS A 216 1.44 8.72 1.03
C LYS A 216 1.65 9.64 2.21
N SER A 217 0.63 10.43 2.59
CA SER A 217 0.69 11.32 3.75
C SER A 217 1.02 10.59 5.06
N VAL A 218 0.64 9.31 5.15
CA VAL A 218 0.89 8.42 6.31
C VAL A 218 2.01 7.42 6.06
N GLY A 219 2.82 7.62 5.01
CA GLY A 219 4.00 6.82 4.76
C GLY A 219 3.73 5.44 4.15
N ILE A 220 2.61 5.26 3.45
CA ILE A 220 2.32 4.05 2.66
C ILE A 220 2.62 4.34 1.18
N ASP A 221 3.52 3.56 0.56
CA ASP A 221 3.70 3.56 -0.91
C ASP A 221 2.98 2.35 -1.51
N GLY A 222 2.18 2.61 -2.54
CA GLY A 222 1.34 1.63 -3.24
C GLY A 222 2.04 0.87 -4.36
#